data_AF-A0A963MSQ6-F1
#
_entry.id   AF-A0A963MSQ6-F1
#
_cell.length_a   1.000
_cell.length_b   1.000
_cell.length_c   1.000
_cell.angle_alpha   90.00
_cell.angle_beta   90.00
_cell.angle_gamma   90.00
#
_symmetry.space_group_name_H-M   'P 1'
#
loop_
_entity.id
_entity.type
_entity.pdbx_description
1 polymer ?
#
loop_
_entity_poly.entity_id
_entity_poly.type
_entity_poly.pdbx_seq_one_letter_code
_entity_poly.pdbx_strand_id
1 'polypeptide(L)'
;MFDLAVIFLVLTAAMAYVNVRFIRLPTTIGVMAIAMGLSLIVFGLDQLGISALKDYEVSLLSSIDFSDVLMQGMLSLLLFAGAMHVDLSELKAYRWQIGALAVFGTLLSTALIGISVWLLLPWAGIDLPLIYCLLFGALISPTDPIAVMGIVKSAGAPKNLELMIAGESLFNDGVGVVVFTVLLAAATSGQAPEAAQVGILVAEEVGGGIIFGLLLGFITYHMLKSIDSYAEEVLITLAAVLGGYALATHLHFSGPLAMVVAGLIVGNHGRAMAMSHKTREYLDMFWDLIDAMLNAVLCGLIGLEIVLIEYAPGLALAVPLVIVITLLARLTAVGAPVALMHRLFRLPEGAWKVLTWGGLRGGISVALALSLPPGQERDLVLALTYAVVVASIFGQGLTVGAVVRKAIGRA
;
A
#
# COMPACT_ATOMS: atom_id res chain seq x y z
N MET A 1 -11.67 6.02 21.25
CA MET A 1 -10.35 5.64 20.70
C MET A 1 -9.83 4.31 21.24
N PHE A 2 -9.57 4.18 22.55
CA PHE A 2 -9.07 2.90 23.12
C PHE A 2 -10.02 1.72 22.85
N ASP A 3 -11.30 1.86 23.17
CA ASP A 3 -12.28 0.78 22.98
C ASP A 3 -12.40 0.34 21.52
N LEU A 4 -12.35 1.29 20.58
CA LEU A 4 -12.36 1.00 19.14
C LEU A 4 -11.12 0.19 18.75
N ALA A 5 -9.93 0.64 19.12
CA ALA A 5 -8.68 -0.07 18.83
C ALA A 5 -8.70 -1.50 19.38
N VAL A 6 -9.24 -1.70 20.59
CA VAL A 6 -9.43 -3.02 21.20
C VAL A 6 -10.41 -3.86 20.38
N ILE A 7 -11.57 -3.32 20.02
CA ILE A 7 -12.59 -4.03 19.23
C ILE A 7 -11.98 -4.52 17.91
N PHE A 8 -11.26 -3.68 17.16
CA PHE A 8 -10.65 -4.11 15.90
C PHE A 8 -9.55 -5.14 16.08
N LEU A 9 -8.72 -4.99 17.11
CA LEU A 9 -7.68 -5.96 17.39
C LEU A 9 -8.30 -7.33 17.71
N VAL A 10 -9.34 -7.37 18.55
CA VAL A 10 -10.05 -8.59 18.91
C VAL A 10 -10.75 -9.20 17.69
N LEU A 11 -11.47 -8.39 16.90
CA LEU A 11 -12.15 -8.87 15.69
C LEU A 11 -11.15 -9.41 14.66
N THR A 12 -10.06 -8.68 14.40
CA THR A 12 -9.00 -9.09 13.49
C THR A 12 -8.37 -10.40 13.95
N ALA A 13 -8.06 -10.55 15.24
CA ALA A 13 -7.51 -11.77 15.80
C ALA A 13 -8.48 -12.95 15.66
N ALA A 14 -9.77 -12.73 15.91
CA ALA A 14 -10.81 -13.75 15.72
C ALA A 14 -10.94 -14.17 14.25
N MET A 15 -10.95 -13.21 13.32
CA MET A 15 -10.97 -13.47 11.87
C MET A 15 -9.71 -14.22 11.43
N ALA A 16 -8.53 -13.82 11.91
CA ALA A 16 -7.27 -14.49 11.61
C ALA A 16 -7.27 -15.93 12.12
N TYR A 17 -7.77 -16.18 13.33
CA TYR A 17 -7.95 -17.52 13.89
C TYR A 17 -8.87 -18.39 13.02
N VAL A 18 -10.04 -17.86 12.66
CA VAL A 18 -11.01 -18.54 11.79
C VAL A 18 -10.38 -18.86 10.44
N ASN A 19 -9.62 -17.92 9.87
CA ASN A 19 -8.93 -18.13 8.61
C ASN A 19 -7.93 -19.28 8.71
N VAL A 20 -7.01 -19.24 9.68
CA VAL A 20 -5.98 -20.28 9.86
C VAL A 20 -6.62 -21.65 10.11
N ARG A 21 -7.70 -21.71 10.90
CA ARG A 21 -8.34 -22.96 11.29
C ARG A 21 -9.17 -23.60 10.17
N PHE A 22 -9.92 -22.80 9.42
CA PHE A 22 -10.97 -23.28 8.51
C PHE A 22 -10.77 -22.93 7.04
N ILE A 23 -10.31 -21.71 6.71
CA ILE A 23 -10.27 -21.21 5.32
C ILE A 23 -8.90 -21.43 4.65
N ARG A 24 -7.81 -21.30 5.42
CA ARG A 24 -6.41 -21.52 5.00
C ARG A 24 -5.96 -20.67 3.81
N LEU A 25 -6.49 -19.46 3.69
CA LEU A 25 -5.99 -18.44 2.77
C LEU A 25 -4.82 -17.68 3.40
N PRO A 26 -3.98 -16.97 2.60
CA PRO A 26 -3.04 -15.99 3.13
C PRO A 26 -3.74 -15.02 4.09
N THR A 27 -3.13 -14.72 5.23
CA THR A 27 -3.80 -14.08 6.37
C THR A 27 -4.55 -12.80 5.99
N THR A 28 -3.92 -11.91 5.23
CA THR A 28 -4.52 -10.66 4.76
C THR A 28 -5.79 -10.90 3.91
N ILE A 29 -5.68 -11.76 2.90
CA ILE A 29 -6.81 -12.15 2.02
C ILE A 29 -7.93 -12.81 2.83
N GLY A 30 -7.57 -13.74 3.72
CA GLY A 30 -8.53 -14.49 4.52
C GLY A 30 -9.28 -13.62 5.54
N VAL A 31 -8.57 -12.73 6.23
CA VAL A 31 -9.18 -11.77 7.17
C VAL A 31 -10.14 -10.85 6.44
N MET A 32 -9.73 -10.29 5.29
CA MET A 32 -10.61 -9.46 4.47
C MET A 32 -11.86 -10.22 4.00
N ALA A 33 -11.71 -11.48 3.57
CA ALA A 33 -12.82 -12.33 3.13
C ALA A 33 -13.86 -12.52 4.23
N ILE A 34 -13.39 -12.79 5.46
CA ILE A 34 -14.27 -13.00 6.60
C ILE A 34 -14.95 -11.69 6.98
N ALA A 35 -14.20 -10.59 7.07
CA ALA A 35 -14.75 -9.27 7.36
C ALA A 35 -15.85 -8.87 6.38
N MET A 36 -15.56 -8.96 5.07
CA MET A 36 -16.53 -8.66 4.02
C MET A 36 -17.74 -9.60 4.05
N GLY A 37 -17.52 -10.88 4.34
CA GLY A 37 -18.61 -11.85 4.53
C GLY A 37 -19.51 -11.50 5.72
N LEU A 38 -18.94 -11.06 6.84
CA LEU A 38 -19.70 -10.61 8.00
C LEU A 38 -20.53 -9.37 7.67
N SER A 39 -19.95 -8.37 7.01
CA SER A 39 -20.65 -7.17 6.57
C SER A 39 -21.79 -7.47 5.59
N LEU A 40 -21.59 -8.41 4.66
CA LEU A 40 -22.66 -8.86 3.75
C LEU A 40 -23.79 -9.59 4.49
N ILE A 41 -23.48 -10.34 5.54
CA ILE A 41 -24.50 -10.98 6.40
C ILE A 41 -25.28 -9.89 7.15
N VAL A 42 -24.61 -8.89 7.72
CA VAL A 42 -25.25 -7.76 8.40
C VAL A 42 -26.16 -7.00 7.43
N PHE A 43 -25.70 -6.72 6.21
CA PHE A 43 -26.51 -6.13 5.16
C PHE A 43 -27.72 -6.99 4.77
N GLY A 44 -27.56 -8.31 4.70
CA GLY A 44 -28.67 -9.23 4.44
C GLY A 44 -29.72 -9.24 5.55
N LEU A 45 -29.30 -9.10 6.81
CA LEU A 45 -30.19 -9.03 7.98
C LEU A 45 -30.97 -7.71 8.03
N ASP A 46 -30.35 -6.60 7.59
CA ASP A 46 -31.02 -5.30 7.44
C ASP A 46 -32.21 -5.40 6.48
N GLN A 47 -32.04 -6.08 5.34
CA GLN A 47 -33.12 -6.34 4.38
C GLN A 47 -34.26 -7.23 4.93
N LEU A 48 -33.99 -7.97 6.01
CA LEU A 48 -34.98 -8.77 6.74
C LEU A 48 -35.62 -7.99 7.91
N GLY A 49 -35.31 -6.70 8.08
CA GLY A 49 -35.85 -5.82 9.10
C GLY A 49 -35.05 -5.77 10.41
N ILE A 50 -33.85 -6.36 10.46
CA ILE A 50 -32.95 -6.32 11.63
C ILE A 50 -31.85 -5.29 11.36
N SER A 51 -32.20 -4.01 11.36
CA SER A 51 -31.26 -2.91 11.02
C SER A 51 -30.25 -2.62 12.14
N ALA A 52 -30.56 -2.97 13.39
CA ALA A 52 -29.76 -2.60 14.56
C ALA A 52 -28.28 -3.02 14.47
N LEU A 53 -27.98 -4.13 13.81
CA LEU A 53 -26.61 -4.60 13.62
C LEU A 53 -25.85 -3.75 12.60
N LYS A 54 -26.51 -3.35 11.51
CA LYS A 54 -25.94 -2.46 10.49
C LYS A 54 -25.73 -1.06 11.06
N ASP A 55 -26.72 -0.54 11.79
CA ASP A 55 -26.62 0.76 12.44
C ASP A 55 -25.44 0.81 13.42
N TYR A 56 -25.22 -0.29 14.17
CA TYR A 56 -24.05 -0.44 15.04
C TYR A 56 -22.73 -0.51 14.26
N GLU A 57 -22.65 -1.31 13.19
CA GLU A 57 -21.45 -1.40 12.34
C GLU A 57 -21.10 -0.06 11.70
N VAL A 58 -22.07 0.64 11.12
CA VAL A 58 -21.89 1.98 10.52
C VAL A 58 -21.49 2.99 11.60
N SER A 59 -22.13 2.99 12.77
CA SER A 59 -21.75 3.87 13.88
C SER A 59 -20.33 3.60 14.37
N LEU A 60 -19.91 2.34 14.40
CA LEU A 60 -18.57 1.97 14.83
C LEU A 60 -17.52 2.42 13.81
N LEU A 61 -17.76 2.18 12.51
CA LEU A 61 -16.83 2.57 11.45
C LEU A 61 -16.75 4.09 11.28
N SER A 62 -17.88 4.80 11.29
CA SER A 62 -17.92 6.27 11.18
C SER A 62 -17.31 7.00 12.38
N SER A 63 -17.18 6.34 13.53
CA SER A 63 -16.50 6.89 14.71
C SER A 63 -14.98 6.91 14.59
N ILE A 64 -14.42 6.30 13.54
CA ILE A 64 -12.99 6.18 13.30
C ILE A 64 -12.64 7.08 12.13
N ASP A 65 -11.65 7.93 12.34
CA ASP A 65 -10.95 8.53 11.22
C ASP A 65 -9.95 7.51 10.68
N PHE A 66 -10.40 6.67 9.75
CA PHE A 66 -9.56 5.64 9.14
C PHE A 66 -8.35 6.25 8.42
N SER A 67 -8.52 7.43 7.83
CA SER A 67 -7.44 8.14 7.17
C SER A 67 -6.34 8.48 8.17
N ASP A 68 -6.69 9.06 9.31
CA ASP A 68 -5.71 9.38 10.36
C ASP A 68 -5.07 8.14 10.96
N VAL A 69 -5.85 7.11 11.26
CA VAL A 69 -5.32 5.84 11.82
C VAL A 69 -4.30 5.22 10.87
N LEU A 70 -4.58 5.15 9.56
CA LEU A 70 -3.62 4.61 8.62
C LEU A 70 -2.44 5.57 8.41
N MET A 71 -2.69 6.81 8.01
CA MET A 71 -1.67 7.74 7.53
C MET A 71 -0.74 8.22 8.65
N GLN A 72 -1.24 8.40 9.87
CA GLN A 72 -0.44 8.86 11.00
C GLN A 72 0.05 7.70 11.88
N GLY A 73 -0.76 6.64 12.01
CA GLY A 73 -0.46 5.52 12.90
C GLY A 73 0.27 4.36 12.24
N MET A 74 -0.30 3.81 11.16
CA MET A 74 0.13 2.51 10.62
C MET A 74 1.16 2.63 9.49
N LEU A 75 1.04 3.64 8.62
CA LEU A 75 1.83 3.78 7.40
C LEU A 75 3.32 3.86 7.68
N SER A 76 3.72 4.62 8.69
CA SER A 76 5.12 4.75 9.10
C SER A 76 5.73 3.40 9.51
N LEU A 77 4.98 2.61 10.28
CA LEU A 77 5.38 1.28 10.74
C LEU A 77 5.45 0.27 9.59
N LEU A 78 4.42 0.24 8.73
CA LEU A 78 4.36 -0.66 7.57
C LEU A 78 5.51 -0.40 6.60
N LEU A 79 5.77 0.86 6.26
CA LEU A 79 6.83 1.23 5.32
C LEU A 79 8.22 0.98 5.88
N PHE A 80 8.44 1.27 7.17
CA PHE A 80 9.71 0.96 7.82
C PHE A 80 9.94 -0.55 7.90
N ALA A 81 8.93 -1.32 8.33
CA ALA A 81 9.02 -2.77 8.43
C ALA A 81 9.28 -3.41 7.05
N GLY A 82 8.56 -2.99 6.01
CA GLY A 82 8.80 -3.43 4.64
C GLY A 82 10.22 -3.11 4.17
N ALA A 83 10.72 -1.90 4.45
CA ALA A 83 12.07 -1.47 4.09
C ALA A 83 13.18 -2.27 4.80
N MET A 84 12.99 -2.62 6.07
CA MET A 84 13.99 -3.34 6.84
C MET A 84 14.29 -4.75 6.31
N HIS A 85 13.34 -5.36 5.61
CA HIS A 85 13.49 -6.69 5.02
C HIS A 85 14.16 -6.69 3.65
N VAL A 86 14.36 -5.51 3.03
CA VAL A 86 14.96 -5.40 1.71
C VAL A 86 16.48 -5.33 1.82
N ASP A 87 17.18 -6.24 1.13
CA ASP A 87 18.64 -6.24 1.06
C ASP A 87 19.15 -5.11 0.13
N LEU A 88 19.83 -4.13 0.69
CA LEU A 88 20.36 -2.96 -0.02
C LEU A 88 21.47 -3.32 -1.01
N SER A 89 22.24 -4.38 -0.72
CA SER A 89 23.33 -4.82 -1.59
C SER A 89 22.77 -5.45 -2.87
N GLU A 90 21.72 -6.26 -2.74
CA GLU A 90 20.99 -6.83 -3.87
C GLU A 90 20.21 -5.72 -4.61
N LEU A 91 19.53 -4.83 -3.88
CA LEU A 91 18.78 -3.70 -4.46
C LEU A 91 19.68 -2.78 -5.28
N LYS A 92 20.92 -2.53 -4.83
CA LYS A 92 21.89 -1.71 -5.56
C LYS A 92 22.20 -2.27 -6.95
N ALA A 93 22.14 -3.58 -7.15
CA ALA A 93 22.34 -4.20 -8.45
C ALA A 93 21.20 -3.90 -9.45
N TYR A 94 20.00 -3.58 -8.96
CA TYR A 94 18.80 -3.28 -9.74
C TYR A 94 18.25 -1.86 -9.52
N ARG A 95 19.03 -0.96 -8.92
CA ARG A 95 18.58 0.38 -8.47
C ARG A 95 17.95 1.23 -9.59
N TRP A 96 18.45 1.11 -10.81
CA TRP A 96 17.95 1.90 -11.93
C TRP A 96 16.63 1.34 -12.45
N GLN A 97 16.50 0.01 -12.48
CA GLN A 97 15.29 -0.70 -12.88
C GLN A 97 14.16 -0.44 -11.87
N ILE A 98 14.46 -0.64 -10.59
CA ILE A 98 13.51 -0.43 -9.48
C ILE A 98 13.10 1.04 -9.42
N GLY A 99 14.06 1.97 -9.44
CA GLY A 99 13.77 3.41 -9.43
C GLY A 99 12.96 3.86 -10.64
N ALA A 100 13.26 3.32 -11.84
CA ALA A 100 12.49 3.63 -13.04
C ALA A 100 11.02 3.17 -12.91
N LEU A 101 10.79 1.93 -12.44
CA LEU A 101 9.43 1.43 -12.26
C LEU A 101 8.68 2.15 -11.13
N ALA A 102 9.34 2.37 -9.98
CA ALA A 102 8.72 2.99 -8.81
C ALA A 102 8.39 4.47 -9.01
N VAL A 103 9.19 5.21 -9.78
CA VAL A 103 8.94 6.64 -10.04
C VAL A 103 8.18 6.83 -11.35
N PHE A 104 8.80 6.47 -12.48
CA PHE A 104 8.19 6.70 -13.80
C PHE A 104 7.00 5.78 -14.04
N GLY A 105 7.08 4.52 -13.62
CA GLY A 105 5.94 3.59 -13.73
C GLY A 105 4.74 4.08 -12.93
N THR A 106 4.93 4.59 -11.71
CA THR A 106 3.86 5.14 -10.87
C THR A 106 3.27 6.43 -11.45
N LEU A 107 4.11 7.37 -11.91
CA LEU A 107 3.63 8.61 -12.55
C LEU A 107 2.88 8.33 -13.85
N LEU A 108 3.41 7.43 -14.69
CA LEU A 108 2.77 7.03 -15.93
C LEU A 108 1.46 6.29 -15.65
N SER A 109 1.43 5.37 -14.69
CA SER A 109 0.22 4.67 -14.26
C SER A 109 -0.83 5.66 -13.74
N THR A 110 -0.42 6.66 -12.96
CA THR A 110 -1.30 7.71 -12.43
C THR A 110 -1.95 8.49 -13.57
N ALA A 111 -1.15 8.96 -14.54
CA ALA A 111 -1.64 9.69 -15.70
C ALA A 111 -2.55 8.82 -16.58
N LEU A 112 -2.15 7.57 -16.87
CA LEU A 112 -2.92 6.66 -17.70
C LEU A 112 -4.26 6.32 -17.06
N ILE A 113 -4.28 5.98 -15.77
CA ILE A 113 -5.52 5.69 -15.04
C ILE A 113 -6.38 6.95 -15.02
N GLY A 114 -5.86 8.09 -14.54
CA GLY A 114 -6.66 9.30 -14.37
C GLY A 114 -7.22 9.85 -15.67
N ILE A 115 -6.43 9.88 -16.75
CA ILE A 115 -6.91 10.34 -18.07
C ILE A 115 -7.93 9.35 -18.65
N SER A 116 -7.69 8.04 -18.55
CA SER A 116 -8.62 7.04 -19.07
C SER A 116 -9.95 7.04 -18.31
N VAL A 117 -9.88 7.17 -16.99
CA VAL A 117 -11.03 7.32 -16.09
C VAL A 117 -11.83 8.57 -16.48
N TRP A 118 -11.18 9.71 -16.62
CA TRP A 118 -11.83 10.96 -17.04
C TRP A 118 -12.53 10.86 -18.41
N LEU A 119 -11.93 10.15 -19.37
CA LEU A 119 -12.49 9.97 -20.71
C LEU A 119 -13.65 8.95 -20.77
N LEU A 120 -13.57 7.88 -19.97
CA LEU A 120 -14.44 6.70 -20.13
C LEU A 120 -15.56 6.59 -19.08
N LEU A 121 -15.41 7.19 -17.88
CA LEU A 121 -16.49 7.21 -16.88
C LEU A 121 -17.75 7.96 -17.32
N PRO A 122 -17.68 9.02 -18.15
CA PRO A 122 -18.89 9.66 -18.69
C PRO A 122 -19.77 8.68 -19.48
N TRP A 123 -19.20 7.61 -20.06
CA TRP A 123 -19.98 6.57 -20.74
C TRP A 123 -20.80 5.70 -19.79
N ALA A 124 -20.44 5.67 -18.51
CA ALA A 124 -21.20 5.07 -17.43
C ALA A 124 -22.19 6.05 -16.77
N GLY A 125 -22.27 7.29 -17.26
CA GLY A 125 -23.12 8.34 -16.68
C GLY A 125 -22.54 8.96 -15.41
N ILE A 126 -21.22 8.83 -15.18
CA ILE A 126 -20.52 9.41 -14.03
C ILE A 126 -19.58 10.49 -14.53
N ASP A 127 -19.86 11.73 -14.17
CA ASP A 127 -19.00 12.88 -14.46
C ASP A 127 -18.13 13.18 -13.23
N LEU A 128 -16.83 12.99 -13.37
CA LEU A 128 -15.85 13.27 -12.33
C LEU A 128 -14.80 14.26 -12.87
N PRO A 129 -14.49 15.36 -12.14
CA PRO A 129 -13.51 16.32 -12.59
C PRO A 129 -12.12 15.68 -12.77
N LEU A 130 -11.36 16.13 -13.77
CA LEU A 130 -10.05 15.54 -14.11
C LEU A 130 -9.10 15.44 -12.90
N ILE A 131 -9.12 16.43 -12.00
CA ILE A 131 -8.27 16.42 -10.81
C ILE A 131 -8.59 15.23 -9.87
N TYR A 132 -9.87 14.89 -9.69
CA TYR A 132 -10.30 13.73 -8.91
C TYR A 132 -9.98 12.41 -9.63
N CYS A 133 -10.04 12.38 -10.96
CA CYS A 133 -9.59 11.23 -11.73
C CYS A 133 -8.06 11.03 -11.60
N LEU A 134 -7.27 12.09 -11.60
CA LEU A 134 -5.82 12.03 -11.37
C LEU A 134 -5.50 11.63 -9.92
N LEU A 135 -6.24 12.13 -8.93
CA LEU A 135 -6.16 11.70 -7.54
C LEU A 135 -6.44 10.20 -7.42
N PHE A 136 -7.50 9.71 -8.09
CA PHE A 136 -7.81 8.29 -8.18
C PHE A 136 -6.68 7.47 -8.83
N GLY A 137 -6.07 7.99 -9.90
CA GLY A 137 -4.89 7.37 -10.52
C GLY A 137 -3.69 7.31 -9.58
N ALA A 138 -3.48 8.35 -8.77
CA ALA A 138 -2.36 8.44 -7.83
C ALA A 138 -2.51 7.47 -6.66
N LEU A 139 -3.73 7.34 -6.11
CA LEU A 139 -3.98 6.44 -4.98
C LEU A 139 -4.04 4.94 -5.39
N ILE A 140 -4.38 4.61 -6.64
CA ILE A 140 -4.43 3.21 -7.14
C ILE A 140 -3.11 2.72 -7.75
N SER A 141 -2.21 3.63 -8.15
CA SER A 141 -0.94 3.23 -8.78
C SER A 141 0.02 2.46 -7.87
N PRO A 142 0.18 2.82 -6.57
CA PRO A 142 0.99 2.07 -5.63
C PRO A 142 0.52 0.63 -5.45
N THR A 143 1.44 -0.25 -5.09
CA THR A 143 1.16 -1.69 -5.00
C THR A 143 1.59 -2.28 -3.67
N ASP A 144 0.77 -3.15 -3.12
CA ASP A 144 1.02 -3.83 -1.86
C ASP A 144 1.83 -5.12 -2.10
N PRO A 145 3.11 -5.16 -1.69
CA PRO A 145 3.94 -6.34 -1.86
C PRO A 145 3.54 -7.44 -0.86
N ILE A 146 3.00 -7.09 0.30
CA ILE A 146 2.88 -7.99 1.46
C ILE A 146 1.83 -9.06 1.17
N ALA A 147 0.70 -8.66 0.59
CA ALA A 147 -0.36 -9.57 0.18
C ALA A 147 0.09 -10.60 -0.87
N VAL A 148 1.17 -10.32 -1.61
CA VAL A 148 1.59 -11.10 -2.79
C VAL A 148 2.87 -11.87 -2.54
N MET A 149 3.81 -11.30 -1.79
CA MET A 149 5.17 -11.80 -1.65
C MET A 149 5.20 -13.21 -1.05
N GLY A 150 4.34 -13.52 -0.08
CA GLY A 150 4.21 -14.87 0.46
C GLY A 150 3.77 -15.90 -0.60
N ILE A 151 2.87 -15.51 -1.50
CA ILE A 151 2.35 -16.37 -2.57
C ILE A 151 3.40 -16.53 -3.68
N VAL A 152 4.09 -15.45 -4.03
CA VAL A 152 5.15 -15.44 -5.06
C VAL A 152 6.34 -16.30 -4.63
N LYS A 153 6.80 -16.15 -3.38
CA LYS A 153 7.86 -16.98 -2.78
C LYS A 153 7.48 -18.46 -2.77
N SER A 154 6.30 -18.79 -2.25
CA SER A 154 5.83 -20.18 -2.17
C SER A 154 5.56 -20.81 -3.54
N ALA A 155 5.31 -20.01 -4.58
CA ALA A 155 5.18 -20.46 -5.95
C ALA A 155 6.52 -20.67 -6.68
N GLY A 156 7.67 -20.42 -6.04
CA GLY A 156 9.00 -20.68 -6.59
C GLY A 156 9.53 -19.58 -7.50
N ALA A 157 9.15 -18.32 -7.28
CA ALA A 157 9.74 -17.20 -8.00
C ALA A 157 11.25 -17.06 -7.71
N PRO A 158 12.06 -16.62 -8.69
CA PRO A 158 13.47 -16.39 -8.47
C PRO A 158 13.71 -15.10 -7.66
N LYS A 159 14.79 -15.08 -6.89
CA LYS A 159 15.13 -13.98 -5.97
C LYS A 159 15.17 -12.60 -6.63
N ASN A 160 15.61 -12.50 -7.89
CA ASN A 160 15.64 -11.23 -8.61
C ASN A 160 14.23 -10.67 -8.91
N LEU A 161 13.25 -11.54 -9.14
CA LEU A 161 11.86 -11.13 -9.33
C LEU A 161 11.22 -10.72 -7.99
N GLU A 162 11.51 -11.47 -6.92
CA GLU A 162 11.11 -11.10 -5.56
C GLU A 162 11.64 -9.72 -5.16
N LEU A 163 12.93 -9.48 -5.38
CA LEU A 163 13.58 -8.20 -5.13
C LEU A 163 12.96 -7.07 -5.97
N MET A 164 12.64 -7.34 -7.24
CA MET A 164 12.01 -6.35 -8.11
C MET A 164 10.62 -5.95 -7.62
N ILE A 165 9.79 -6.93 -7.22
CA ILE A 165 8.45 -6.69 -6.68
C ILE A 165 8.55 -5.91 -5.36
N ALA A 166 9.36 -6.40 -4.41
CA ALA A 166 9.50 -5.77 -3.10
C ALA A 166 10.07 -4.35 -3.22
N GLY A 167 11.11 -4.16 -4.03
CA GLY A 167 11.72 -2.84 -4.23
C GLY A 167 10.79 -1.86 -4.94
N GLU A 168 10.10 -2.27 -6.00
CA GLU A 168 9.19 -1.38 -6.73
C GLU A 168 8.02 -0.93 -5.84
N SER A 169 7.37 -1.86 -5.15
CA SER A 169 6.31 -1.58 -4.17
C SER A 169 6.77 -0.66 -3.05
N LEU A 170 7.95 -0.92 -2.46
CA LEU A 170 8.42 -0.14 -1.32
C LEU A 170 8.58 1.36 -1.63
N PHE A 171 9.11 1.67 -2.83
CA PHE A 171 9.30 3.06 -3.24
C PHE A 171 8.04 3.65 -3.87
N ASN A 172 7.20 2.86 -4.54
CA ASN A 172 6.00 3.37 -5.20
C ASN A 172 4.94 3.86 -4.20
N ASP A 173 4.85 3.30 -2.99
CA ASP A 173 3.98 3.79 -1.93
C ASP A 173 4.35 5.23 -1.54
N GLY A 174 5.64 5.48 -1.31
CA GLY A 174 6.14 6.82 -1.00
C GLY A 174 5.90 7.81 -2.15
N VAL A 175 6.17 7.40 -3.40
CA VAL A 175 5.95 8.24 -4.58
C VAL A 175 4.46 8.54 -4.77
N GLY A 176 3.58 7.54 -4.63
CA GLY A 176 2.14 7.69 -4.78
C GLY A 176 1.53 8.65 -3.77
N VAL A 177 1.94 8.56 -2.49
CA VAL A 177 1.50 9.50 -1.46
C VAL A 177 1.93 10.93 -1.80
N VAL A 178 3.18 11.16 -2.22
CA VAL A 178 3.64 12.51 -2.61
C VAL A 178 2.83 13.05 -3.78
N VAL A 179 2.64 12.25 -4.85
CA VAL A 179 1.85 12.66 -6.01
C VAL A 179 0.40 12.97 -5.60
N PHE A 180 -0.19 12.16 -4.74
CA PHE A 180 -1.53 12.39 -4.21
C PHE A 180 -1.62 13.70 -3.41
N THR A 181 -0.70 13.94 -2.48
CA THR A 181 -0.68 15.17 -1.65
C THR A 181 -0.59 16.42 -2.51
N VAL A 182 0.26 16.42 -3.54
CA VAL A 182 0.41 17.53 -4.49
C VAL A 182 -0.88 17.77 -5.28
N LEU A 183 -1.49 16.70 -5.80
CA LEU A 183 -2.75 16.80 -6.53
C LEU A 183 -3.90 17.26 -5.61
N LEU A 184 -3.90 16.85 -4.35
CA LEU A 184 -4.93 17.22 -3.37
C LEU A 184 -4.80 18.70 -2.99
N ALA A 185 -3.58 19.19 -2.80
CA ALA A 185 -3.31 20.61 -2.58
C ALA A 185 -3.77 21.44 -3.79
N ALA A 186 -3.57 20.96 -5.02
CA ALA A 186 -4.08 21.62 -6.23
C ALA A 186 -5.62 21.60 -6.29
N ALA A 187 -6.25 20.47 -5.94
CA ALA A 187 -7.71 20.34 -5.91
C ALA A 187 -8.38 21.30 -4.91
N THR A 188 -7.77 21.46 -3.73
CA THR A 188 -8.33 22.26 -2.62
C THR A 188 -8.04 23.76 -2.77
N SER A 189 -6.92 24.15 -3.36
CA SER A 189 -6.56 25.55 -3.59
C SER A 189 -7.30 26.19 -4.78
N GLY A 190 -7.85 25.38 -5.70
CA GLY A 190 -8.61 25.86 -6.86
C GLY A 190 -7.80 26.64 -7.90
N GLN A 191 -6.49 26.76 -7.71
CA GLN A 191 -5.56 27.38 -8.65
C GLN A 191 -4.68 26.29 -9.25
N ALA A 192 -4.46 26.34 -10.57
CA ALA A 192 -3.47 25.48 -11.20
C ALA A 192 -2.09 25.89 -10.65
N PRO A 193 -1.40 25.04 -9.88
CA PRO A 193 -0.10 25.41 -9.36
C PRO A 193 0.87 25.57 -10.53
N GLU A 194 1.65 26.63 -10.50
CA GLU A 194 2.66 26.90 -11.52
C GLU A 194 3.62 25.70 -11.56
N ALA A 195 3.91 25.17 -12.75
CA ALA A 195 4.71 23.94 -12.88
C ALA A 195 6.09 24.04 -12.19
N ALA A 196 6.64 25.25 -12.12
CA ALA A 196 7.87 25.53 -11.37
C ALA A 196 7.68 25.40 -9.84
N GLN A 197 6.55 25.86 -9.30
CA GLN A 197 6.22 25.76 -7.87
C GLN A 197 5.94 24.30 -7.48
N VAL A 198 5.26 23.54 -8.33
CA VAL A 198 5.07 22.09 -8.14
C VAL A 198 6.41 21.37 -8.14
N GLY A 199 7.30 21.70 -9.08
CA GLY A 199 8.62 21.10 -9.17
C GLY A 199 9.47 21.35 -7.93
N ILE A 200 9.41 22.56 -7.37
CA ILE A 200 10.11 22.92 -6.13
C ILE A 200 9.51 22.16 -4.95
N LEU A 201 8.18 22.16 -4.80
CA LEU A 201 7.51 21.49 -3.69
C LEU A 201 7.77 19.97 -3.69
N VAL A 202 7.69 19.33 -4.85
CA VAL A 202 8.03 17.91 -5.01
C VAL A 202 9.51 17.66 -4.69
N ALA A 203 10.41 18.55 -5.13
CA ALA A 203 11.84 18.41 -4.85
C ALA A 203 12.15 18.56 -3.36
N GLU A 204 11.48 19.49 -2.66
CA GLU A 204 11.60 19.68 -1.21
C GLU A 204 11.01 18.50 -0.44
N GLU A 205 9.83 18.02 -0.83
CA GLU A 205 9.15 16.92 -0.13
C GLU A 205 9.88 15.58 -0.30
N VAL A 206 10.26 15.25 -1.55
CA VAL A 206 11.02 14.02 -1.88
C VAL A 206 12.46 14.13 -1.39
N GLY A 207 13.15 15.22 -1.72
CA GLY A 207 14.55 15.42 -1.37
C GLY A 207 14.73 15.55 0.14
N GLY A 208 13.88 16.33 0.81
CA GLY A 208 13.83 16.48 2.25
C GLY A 208 13.55 15.15 2.95
N GLY A 209 12.57 14.38 2.46
CA GLY A 209 12.26 13.04 2.97
C GLY A 209 13.45 12.08 2.88
N ILE A 210 14.15 12.06 1.74
CA ILE A 210 15.35 11.21 1.56
C ILE A 210 16.49 11.66 2.49
N ILE A 211 16.83 12.95 2.50
CA ILE A 211 17.93 13.47 3.32
C ILE A 211 17.65 13.24 4.80
N PHE A 212 16.42 13.54 5.25
CA PHE A 212 16.00 13.32 6.62
C PHE A 212 15.99 11.84 6.99
N GLY A 213 15.48 10.96 6.12
CA GLY A 213 15.52 9.51 6.32
C GLY A 213 16.95 8.96 6.40
N LEU A 214 17.88 9.49 5.58
CA LEU A 214 19.30 9.13 5.65
C LEU A 214 19.91 9.53 7.00
N LEU A 215 19.64 10.77 7.45
CA LEU A 215 20.14 11.30 8.71
C LEU A 215 19.57 10.50 9.89
N LEU A 216 18.25 10.31 9.92
CA LEU A 216 17.55 9.56 10.95
C LEU A 216 18.08 8.12 11.02
N GLY A 217 18.10 7.40 9.90
CA GLY A 217 18.62 6.03 9.82
C GLY A 217 20.07 5.93 10.26
N PHE A 218 20.91 6.92 9.94
CA PHE A 218 22.32 6.97 10.37
C PHE A 218 22.47 7.20 11.88
N ILE A 219 21.64 8.08 12.47
CA ILE A 219 21.60 8.32 13.92
C ILE A 219 21.14 7.06 14.63
N THR A 220 20.02 6.48 14.20
CA THR A 220 19.47 5.22 14.75
C THR A 220 20.51 4.11 14.67
N TYR A 221 21.18 3.95 13.52
CA TYR A 221 22.28 3.01 13.34
C TYR A 221 23.38 3.17 14.41
N HIS A 222 23.85 4.40 14.64
CA HIS A 222 24.90 4.67 15.62
C HIS A 222 24.45 4.37 17.05
N MET A 223 23.20 4.69 17.38
CA MET A 223 22.63 4.37 18.69
C MET A 223 22.57 2.86 18.91
N LEU A 224 22.05 2.11 17.92
CA LEU A 224 21.96 0.64 17.99
C LEU A 224 23.34 -0.01 18.14
N LYS A 225 24.36 0.53 17.45
CA LYS A 225 25.75 0.04 17.58
C LYS A 225 26.38 0.27 18.96
N SER A 226 25.89 1.24 19.71
CA SER A 226 26.46 1.63 21.00
C SER A 226 25.94 0.81 22.18
N ILE A 227 24.93 -0.03 21.95
CA ILE A 227 24.26 -0.86 22.95
C ILE A 227 24.22 -2.32 22.48
N ASP A 228 24.05 -3.26 23.40
CA ASP A 228 23.81 -4.68 23.09
C ASP A 228 22.67 -5.17 23.99
N SER A 229 21.46 -4.68 23.69
CA SER A 229 20.26 -5.03 24.43
C SER A 229 19.02 -4.91 23.56
N TYR A 230 18.40 -6.07 23.29
CA TYR A 230 17.32 -6.18 22.32
C TYR A 230 16.09 -5.33 22.66
N ALA A 231 15.77 -5.12 23.94
CA ALA A 231 14.59 -4.36 24.34
C ALA A 231 14.74 -2.87 24.00
N GLU A 232 15.88 -2.29 24.36
CA GLU A 232 16.23 -0.90 24.07
C GLU A 232 16.43 -0.68 22.57
N GLU A 233 17.02 -1.63 21.86
CA GLU A 233 17.18 -1.56 20.40
C GLU A 233 15.83 -1.53 19.67
N VAL A 234 14.90 -2.42 20.05
CA VAL A 234 13.52 -2.39 19.53
C VAL A 234 12.85 -1.05 19.87
N LEU A 235 12.97 -0.56 21.10
CA LEU A 235 12.41 0.72 21.52
C LEU A 235 12.97 1.89 20.71
N ILE A 236 14.28 1.92 20.44
CA ILE A 236 14.95 2.94 19.63
C ILE A 236 14.42 2.89 18.20
N THR A 237 14.25 1.71 17.60
CA THR A 237 13.67 1.61 16.25
C THR A 237 12.22 2.10 16.21
N LEU A 238 11.41 1.75 17.21
CA LEU A 238 10.02 2.21 17.31
C LEU A 238 9.95 3.75 17.47
N ALA A 239 10.82 4.31 18.31
CA ALA A 239 10.94 5.75 18.51
C ALA A 239 11.42 6.47 17.24
N ALA A 240 12.37 5.88 16.52
CA ALA A 240 12.84 6.42 15.25
C ALA A 240 11.71 6.46 14.21
N VAL A 241 10.86 5.43 14.15
CA VAL A 241 9.75 5.38 13.20
C VAL A 241 8.65 6.37 13.57
N LEU A 242 8.07 6.25 14.76
CA LEU A 242 6.94 7.09 15.17
C LEU A 242 7.36 8.55 15.33
N GLY A 243 8.47 8.79 16.05
CA GLY A 243 8.98 10.13 16.29
C GLY A 243 9.59 10.77 15.04
N GLY A 244 10.29 9.98 14.22
CA GLY A 244 10.87 10.45 12.97
C GLY A 244 9.80 10.80 11.94
N TYR A 245 8.74 9.98 11.81
CA TYR A 245 7.63 10.29 10.91
C TYR A 245 6.92 11.58 11.32
N ALA A 246 6.57 11.72 12.61
CA ALA A 246 5.94 12.94 13.12
C ALA A 246 6.82 14.18 12.87
N LEU A 247 8.13 14.07 13.12
CA LEU A 247 9.06 15.17 12.85
C LEU A 247 9.16 15.50 11.36
N ALA A 248 9.19 14.50 10.47
CA ALA A 248 9.19 14.71 9.02
C ALA A 248 7.93 15.48 8.58
N THR A 249 6.76 15.11 9.09
CA THR A 249 5.50 15.81 8.80
C THR A 249 5.55 17.27 9.26
N HIS A 250 6.08 17.56 10.46
CA HIS A 250 6.26 18.93 10.94
C HIS A 250 7.27 19.75 10.14
N LEU A 251 8.24 19.09 9.50
CA LEU A 251 9.22 19.71 8.61
C LEU A 251 8.73 19.81 7.15
N HIS A 252 7.49 19.40 6.87
CA HIS A 252 6.93 19.33 5.52
C HIS A 252 7.74 18.44 4.56
N PHE A 253 8.38 17.40 5.09
CA PHE A 253 9.07 16.37 4.31
C PHE A 253 8.18 15.14 4.14
N SER A 254 8.45 14.33 3.11
CA SER A 254 7.76 13.05 2.93
C SER A 254 8.10 12.09 4.07
N GLY A 255 7.22 11.99 5.07
CA GLY A 255 7.28 11.01 6.14
C GLY A 255 7.39 9.57 5.63
N PRO A 256 6.53 9.13 4.68
CA PRO A 256 6.61 7.80 4.08
C PRO A 256 8.00 7.49 3.51
N LEU A 257 8.54 8.39 2.69
CA LEU A 257 9.84 8.19 2.05
C LEU A 257 10.99 8.22 3.07
N ALA A 258 10.90 9.07 4.09
CA ALA A 258 11.86 9.10 5.19
C ALA A 258 11.91 7.76 5.94
N MET A 259 10.77 7.13 6.20
CA MET A 259 10.69 5.83 6.88
C MET A 259 11.23 4.70 6.02
N VAL A 260 10.97 4.71 4.71
CA VAL A 260 11.57 3.76 3.77
C VAL A 260 13.09 3.87 3.80
N VAL A 261 13.64 5.08 3.69
CA VAL A 261 15.09 5.30 3.68
C VAL A 261 15.74 4.94 5.02
N ALA A 262 15.11 5.32 6.14
CA ALA A 262 15.60 4.96 7.47
C ALA A 262 15.58 3.44 7.69
N GLY A 263 14.48 2.77 7.30
CA GLY A 263 14.33 1.31 7.38
C GLY A 263 15.36 0.56 6.54
N LEU A 264 15.66 1.05 5.33
CA LEU A 264 16.71 0.50 4.49
C LEU A 264 18.09 0.57 5.18
N ILE A 265 18.44 1.69 5.82
CA ILE A 265 19.72 1.83 6.54
C ILE A 265 19.79 0.86 7.74
N VAL A 266 18.77 0.88 8.59
CA VAL A 266 18.72 0.06 9.82
C VAL A 266 18.71 -1.44 9.47
N GLY A 267 17.88 -1.83 8.50
CA GLY A 267 17.73 -3.20 8.02
C GLY A 267 18.94 -3.79 7.30
N ASN A 268 19.97 -2.99 7.00
CA ASN A 268 21.17 -3.44 6.31
C ASN A 268 22.45 -3.13 7.08
N HIS A 269 22.95 -1.89 6.98
CA HIS A 269 24.21 -1.51 7.63
C HIS A 269 24.12 -1.65 9.16
N GLY A 270 22.94 -1.43 9.76
CA GLY A 270 22.65 -1.77 11.16
C GLY A 270 22.83 -3.23 11.50
N ARG A 271 22.09 -4.11 10.81
CA ARG A 271 22.13 -5.55 11.09
C ARG A 271 23.49 -6.22 10.87
N ALA A 272 24.28 -5.77 9.89
CA ALA A 272 25.55 -6.42 9.55
C ALA A 272 26.73 -6.01 10.43
N MET A 273 26.73 -4.78 10.97
CA MET A 273 27.92 -4.18 11.60
C MET A 273 27.67 -3.66 13.04
N ALA A 274 26.43 -3.65 13.52
CA ALA A 274 26.09 -3.07 14.82
C ALA A 274 25.49 -4.05 15.85
N MET A 275 24.87 -5.15 15.43
CA MET A 275 24.05 -5.99 16.33
C MET A 275 24.65 -7.37 16.59
N SER A 276 24.40 -7.91 17.78
CA SER A 276 24.58 -9.33 18.06
C SER A 276 23.54 -10.18 17.31
N HIS A 277 23.83 -11.48 17.09
CA HIS A 277 22.92 -12.37 16.36
C HIS A 277 21.55 -12.49 17.03
N LYS A 278 21.54 -12.53 18.37
CA LYS A 278 20.32 -12.57 19.17
C LYS A 278 19.49 -11.31 18.96
N THR A 279 20.08 -10.12 19.08
CA THR A 279 19.31 -8.89 18.91
C THR A 279 18.72 -8.76 17.50
N ARG A 280 19.48 -9.15 16.48
CA ARG A 280 18.97 -9.20 15.11
C ARG A 280 17.72 -10.07 15.00
N GLU A 281 17.74 -11.27 15.56
CA GLU A 281 16.58 -12.18 15.53
C GLU A 281 15.35 -11.58 16.23
N TYR A 282 15.52 -10.94 17.39
CA TYR A 282 14.41 -10.30 18.11
C TYR A 282 13.84 -9.09 17.37
N LEU A 283 14.69 -8.23 16.81
CA LEU A 283 14.27 -7.11 15.98
C LEU A 283 13.52 -7.62 14.74
N ASP A 284 14.07 -8.67 14.14
CA ASP A 284 13.49 -9.61 13.19
C ASP A 284 12.01 -9.85 13.38
N MET A 285 11.79 -10.71 14.36
CA MET A 285 10.48 -11.19 14.76
C MET A 285 9.57 -10.03 15.17
N PHE A 286 10.07 -9.02 15.86
CA PHE A 286 9.24 -7.90 16.28
C PHE A 286 8.64 -7.17 15.08
N TRP A 287 9.46 -6.78 14.11
CA TRP A 287 8.99 -6.02 12.96
C TRP A 287 8.19 -6.87 11.97
N ASP A 288 8.53 -8.16 11.81
CA ASP A 288 7.68 -9.12 11.08
C ASP A 288 6.29 -9.24 11.71
N LEU A 289 6.19 -9.29 13.05
CA LEU A 289 4.92 -9.38 13.77
C LEU A 289 4.12 -8.08 13.66
N ILE A 290 4.77 -6.93 13.80
CA ILE A 290 4.11 -5.62 13.64
C ILE A 290 3.55 -5.49 12.22
N ASP A 291 4.35 -5.79 11.20
CA ASP A 291 3.92 -5.73 9.81
C ASP A 291 2.73 -6.65 9.54
N ALA A 292 2.84 -7.93 9.93
CA ALA A 292 1.75 -8.89 9.76
C ALA A 292 0.47 -8.50 10.51
N MET A 293 0.61 -7.99 11.74
CA MET A 293 -0.53 -7.56 12.56
C MET A 293 -1.24 -6.35 11.96
N LEU A 294 -0.48 -5.31 11.59
CA LEU A 294 -1.03 -4.08 11.02
C LEU A 294 -1.71 -4.35 9.68
N ASN A 295 -1.12 -5.17 8.81
CA ASN A 295 -1.76 -5.55 7.55
C ASN A 295 -3.04 -6.37 7.75
N ALA A 296 -3.07 -7.26 8.74
CA ALA A 296 -4.29 -8.00 9.06
C ALA A 296 -5.39 -7.05 9.57
N VAL A 297 -5.06 -6.11 10.45
CA VAL A 297 -6.01 -5.09 10.94
C VAL A 297 -6.50 -4.22 9.79
N LEU A 298 -5.59 -3.78 8.91
CA LEU A 298 -5.91 -2.98 7.73
C LEU A 298 -6.89 -3.72 6.81
N CYS A 299 -6.60 -4.98 6.47
CA CYS A 299 -7.46 -5.81 5.64
C CYS A 299 -8.83 -6.09 6.29
N GLY A 300 -8.86 -6.26 7.61
CA GLY A 300 -10.11 -6.44 8.36
C GLY A 300 -10.97 -5.18 8.32
N LEU A 301 -10.37 -4.00 8.56
CA LEU A 301 -11.05 -2.71 8.48
C LEU A 301 -11.65 -2.47 7.09
N ILE A 302 -10.84 -2.66 6.03
CA ILE A 302 -11.31 -2.53 4.65
C ILE A 302 -12.44 -3.53 4.37
N GLY A 303 -12.33 -4.77 4.84
CA GLY A 303 -13.39 -5.76 4.67
C GLY A 303 -14.72 -5.30 5.27
N LEU A 304 -14.69 -4.62 6.42
CA LEU A 304 -15.88 -4.09 7.10
C LEU A 304 -16.45 -2.83 6.41
N GLU A 305 -15.60 -2.05 5.74
CA GLU A 305 -15.96 -0.76 5.17
C GLU A 305 -16.91 -0.84 3.96
N ILE A 306 -17.15 -2.05 3.42
CA ILE A 306 -18.09 -2.27 2.32
C ILE A 306 -19.51 -1.73 2.60
N VAL A 307 -19.93 -1.70 3.87
CA VAL A 307 -21.25 -1.23 4.27
C VAL A 307 -21.44 0.27 4.06
N LEU A 308 -20.34 1.04 4.02
CA LEU A 308 -20.37 2.49 3.82
C LEU A 308 -20.51 2.88 2.33
N ILE A 309 -20.41 1.93 1.41
CA ILE A 309 -20.44 2.21 -0.02
C ILE A 309 -21.88 2.35 -0.50
N GLU A 310 -22.27 3.57 -0.82
CA GLU A 310 -23.57 3.83 -1.43
C GLU A 310 -23.60 3.41 -2.90
N TYR A 311 -24.72 2.80 -3.31
CA TYR A 311 -24.93 2.43 -4.71
C TYR A 311 -25.33 3.65 -5.53
N ALA A 312 -24.40 4.12 -6.37
CA ALA A 312 -24.69 5.10 -7.41
C ALA A 312 -25.10 4.42 -8.74
N PRO A 313 -26.11 4.97 -9.47
CA PRO A 313 -26.41 4.58 -10.84
C PRO A 313 -25.14 4.73 -11.71
N GLY A 314 -24.79 3.69 -12.46
CA GLY A 314 -23.57 3.68 -13.31
C GLY A 314 -22.37 2.94 -12.72
N LEU A 315 -22.31 2.71 -11.39
CA LEU A 315 -21.22 1.95 -10.77
C LEU A 315 -21.07 0.54 -11.34
N ALA A 316 -22.18 -0.12 -11.68
CA ALA A 316 -22.17 -1.46 -12.25
C ALA A 316 -21.38 -1.56 -13.58
N LEU A 317 -21.35 -0.47 -14.38
CA LEU A 317 -20.55 -0.39 -15.60
C LEU A 317 -19.16 0.19 -15.33
N ALA A 318 -19.06 1.17 -14.42
CA ALA A 318 -17.80 1.83 -14.08
C ALA A 318 -16.79 0.89 -13.40
N VAL A 319 -17.23 0.03 -12.48
CA VAL A 319 -16.36 -0.91 -11.75
C VAL A 319 -15.56 -1.83 -12.68
N PRO A 320 -16.18 -2.65 -13.58
CA PRO A 320 -15.43 -3.51 -14.46
C PRO A 320 -14.53 -2.72 -15.43
N LEU A 321 -15.00 -1.56 -15.89
CA LEU A 321 -14.23 -0.67 -16.74
C LEU A 321 -12.94 -0.19 -16.04
N VAL A 322 -13.05 0.29 -14.81
CA VAL A 322 -11.91 0.78 -14.02
C VAL A 322 -10.94 -0.35 -13.66
N ILE A 323 -11.43 -1.55 -13.36
CA ILE A 323 -10.56 -2.72 -13.15
C ILE A 323 -9.75 -3.03 -14.43
N VAL A 324 -10.38 -2.97 -15.60
CA VAL A 324 -9.67 -3.18 -16.88
C VAL A 324 -8.66 -2.06 -17.14
N ILE A 325 -9.04 -0.80 -16.93
CA ILE A 325 -8.15 0.36 -17.09
C ILE A 325 -6.92 0.22 -16.19
N THR A 326 -7.10 -0.13 -14.92
CA THR A 326 -5.99 -0.27 -13.96
C THR A 326 -5.05 -1.42 -14.32
N LEU A 327 -5.56 -2.54 -14.82
CA LEU A 327 -4.74 -3.65 -15.33
C LEU A 327 -3.98 -3.26 -16.60
N LEU A 328 -4.62 -2.54 -17.53
CA LEU A 328 -3.98 -2.06 -18.76
C LEU A 328 -2.92 -0.99 -18.48
N ALA A 329 -3.19 -0.06 -17.55
CA ALA A 329 -2.22 0.92 -17.08
C ALA A 329 -1.01 0.23 -16.45
N ARG A 330 -1.21 -0.81 -15.63
CA ARG A 330 -0.10 -1.59 -15.07
C ARG A 330 0.68 -2.35 -16.14
N LEU A 331 -0.02 -2.94 -17.12
CA LEU A 331 0.61 -3.62 -18.25
C LEU A 331 1.47 -2.66 -19.07
N THR A 332 1.00 -1.43 -19.30
CA THR A 332 1.73 -0.44 -20.10
C THR A 332 2.85 0.24 -19.33
N ALA A 333 2.65 0.57 -18.05
CA ALA A 333 3.63 1.27 -17.23
C ALA A 333 4.73 0.36 -16.67
N VAL A 334 4.44 -0.92 -16.40
CA VAL A 334 5.38 -1.86 -15.79
C VAL A 334 5.63 -3.07 -16.69
N GLY A 335 4.56 -3.74 -17.15
CA GLY A 335 4.68 -4.97 -17.94
C GLY A 335 5.42 -4.80 -19.27
N ALA A 336 5.03 -3.81 -20.07
CA ALA A 336 5.55 -3.57 -21.42
C ALA A 336 7.02 -3.14 -21.40
N PRO A 337 7.47 -2.21 -20.54
CA PRO A 337 8.89 -1.91 -20.36
C PRO A 337 9.72 -3.15 -20.02
N VAL A 338 9.23 -3.99 -19.10
CA VAL A 338 9.94 -5.21 -18.70
C VAL A 338 9.94 -6.26 -19.81
N ALA A 339 8.84 -6.40 -20.56
CA ALA A 339 8.76 -7.33 -21.69
C ALA A 339 9.70 -6.92 -22.84
N LEU A 340 9.64 -5.64 -23.23
CA LEU A 340 10.42 -5.10 -24.35
C LEU A 340 11.91 -4.98 -24.02
N MET A 341 12.23 -4.57 -22.79
CA MET A 341 13.59 -4.36 -22.32
C MET A 341 14.07 -5.46 -21.35
N HIS A 342 13.59 -6.69 -21.50
CA HIS A 342 13.90 -7.80 -20.57
C HIS A 342 15.42 -7.97 -20.31
N ARG A 343 16.27 -7.74 -21.32
CA ARG A 343 17.74 -7.77 -21.17
C ARG A 343 18.29 -6.69 -20.23
N LEU A 344 17.70 -5.49 -20.27
CA LEU A 344 18.05 -4.38 -19.38
C LEU A 344 17.61 -4.68 -17.95
N PHE A 345 16.45 -5.33 -17.80
CA PHE A 345 15.90 -5.69 -16.49
C PHE A 345 16.57 -6.91 -15.85
N ARG A 346 17.29 -7.75 -16.61
CA ARG A 346 17.96 -8.97 -16.12
C ARG A 346 17.00 -9.91 -15.36
N LEU A 347 15.76 -9.98 -15.84
CA LEU A 347 14.69 -10.81 -15.28
C LEU A 347 14.42 -12.03 -16.19
N PRO A 348 13.90 -13.14 -15.64
CA PRO A 348 13.52 -14.29 -16.44
C PRO A 348 12.42 -13.96 -17.45
N GLU A 349 12.37 -14.73 -18.53
CA GLU A 349 11.25 -14.64 -19.47
C GLU A 349 9.92 -14.87 -18.74
N GLY A 350 8.91 -14.06 -19.06
CA GLY A 350 7.61 -14.11 -18.38
C GLY A 350 7.52 -13.31 -17.07
N ALA A 351 8.61 -12.75 -16.55
CA ALA A 351 8.59 -11.87 -15.36
C ALA A 351 7.60 -10.70 -15.48
N TRP A 352 7.45 -10.13 -16.68
CA TRP A 352 6.50 -9.04 -16.94
C TRP A 352 5.05 -9.43 -16.63
N LYS A 353 4.67 -10.70 -16.81
CA LYS A 353 3.32 -11.19 -16.49
C LYS A 353 3.12 -11.20 -14.98
N VAL A 354 4.13 -11.63 -14.23
CA VAL A 354 4.09 -11.65 -12.77
C VAL A 354 4.12 -10.22 -12.21
N LEU A 355 4.93 -9.31 -12.76
CA LEU A 355 4.96 -7.90 -12.32
C LEU A 355 3.67 -7.13 -12.64
N THR A 356 3.02 -7.47 -13.75
CA THR A 356 1.72 -6.89 -14.11
C THR A 356 0.61 -7.43 -13.21
N TRP A 357 0.55 -8.76 -13.07
CA TRP A 357 -0.52 -9.43 -12.35
C TRP A 357 -0.35 -9.42 -10.83
N GLY A 358 0.89 -9.38 -10.35
CA GLY A 358 1.25 -9.34 -8.93
C GLY A 358 1.24 -7.95 -8.32
N GLY A 359 0.85 -6.90 -9.08
CA GLY A 359 0.54 -5.61 -8.50
C GLY A 359 -0.83 -5.68 -7.82
N LEU A 360 -0.86 -6.05 -6.54
CA LEU A 360 -2.08 -5.96 -5.71
C LEU A 360 -2.22 -4.56 -5.14
N ARG A 361 -3.45 -4.14 -4.85
CA ARG A 361 -3.76 -2.79 -4.35
C ARG A 361 -4.16 -2.99 -2.89
N GLY A 362 -3.56 -2.19 -2.02
CA GLY A 362 -3.65 -2.36 -0.58
C GLY A 362 -4.55 -1.33 0.10
N GLY A 363 -4.48 -1.31 1.43
CA GLY A 363 -5.25 -0.37 2.24
C GLY A 363 -4.83 1.08 2.15
N ILE A 364 -3.60 1.36 1.69
CA ILE A 364 -3.12 2.72 1.45
C ILE A 364 -4.03 3.44 0.46
N SER A 365 -4.46 2.77 -0.61
CA SER A 365 -5.39 3.33 -1.60
C SER A 365 -6.71 3.78 -0.97
N VAL A 366 -7.29 2.95 -0.08
CA VAL A 366 -8.56 3.23 0.59
C VAL A 366 -8.42 4.43 1.54
N ALA A 367 -7.35 4.49 2.33
CA ALA A 367 -7.13 5.61 3.26
C ALA A 367 -6.90 6.95 2.54
N LEU A 368 -6.18 6.93 1.42
CA LEU A 368 -6.00 8.13 0.60
C LEU A 368 -7.33 8.57 0.01
N ALA A 369 -8.18 7.65 -0.46
CA ALA A 369 -9.54 7.99 -0.91
C ALA A 369 -10.38 8.61 0.22
N LEU A 370 -10.26 8.10 1.45
CA LEU A 370 -10.98 8.63 2.62
C LEU A 370 -10.46 9.99 3.09
N SER A 371 -9.20 10.33 2.81
CA SER A 371 -8.61 11.64 3.11
C SER A 371 -9.16 12.78 2.25
N LEU A 372 -9.88 12.45 1.16
CA LEU A 372 -10.50 13.45 0.30
C LEU A 372 -11.58 14.24 1.06
N PRO A 373 -11.80 15.52 0.72
CA PRO A 373 -12.87 16.31 1.30
C PRO A 373 -14.24 15.63 1.13
N PRO A 374 -15.14 15.68 2.13
CA PRO A 374 -16.45 15.05 2.02
C PRO A 374 -17.26 15.67 0.87
N GLY A 375 -17.84 14.82 0.03
CA GLY A 375 -18.57 15.23 -1.16
C GLY A 375 -18.83 14.05 -2.09
N GLN A 376 -19.64 14.27 -3.12
CA GLN A 376 -20.01 13.23 -4.08
C GLN A 376 -18.80 12.64 -4.81
N GLU A 377 -17.79 13.46 -5.09
CA GLU A 377 -16.55 13.05 -5.74
C GLU A 377 -15.75 12.08 -4.86
N ARG A 378 -15.69 12.32 -3.55
CA ARG A 378 -15.05 11.40 -2.59
C ARG A 378 -15.79 10.07 -2.57
N ASP A 379 -17.11 10.08 -2.47
CA ASP A 379 -17.90 8.85 -2.36
C ASP A 379 -17.76 7.97 -3.62
N LEU A 380 -17.73 8.60 -4.80
CA LEU A 380 -17.45 7.93 -6.06
C LEU A 380 -16.03 7.37 -6.12
N VAL A 381 -15.02 8.17 -5.76
CA VAL A 381 -13.61 7.73 -5.73
C VAL A 381 -13.42 6.59 -4.76
N LEU A 382 -14.04 6.65 -3.59
CA LEU A 382 -14.00 5.61 -2.56
C LEU A 382 -14.62 4.30 -3.07
N ALA A 383 -15.82 4.37 -3.67
CA ALA A 383 -16.50 3.21 -4.24
C ALA A 383 -15.67 2.51 -5.33
N LEU A 384 -15.09 3.29 -6.25
CA LEU A 384 -14.21 2.76 -7.31
C LEU A 384 -12.93 2.17 -6.73
N THR A 385 -12.33 2.84 -5.73
CA THR A 385 -11.11 2.39 -5.07
C THR A 385 -11.32 1.06 -4.40
N TYR A 386 -12.41 0.94 -3.65
CA TYR A 386 -12.79 -0.29 -2.97
C TYR A 386 -12.96 -1.45 -3.95
N ALA A 387 -13.70 -1.23 -5.03
CA ALA A 387 -13.94 -2.25 -6.03
C ALA A 387 -12.65 -2.74 -6.68
N VAL A 388 -11.69 -1.85 -6.97
CA VAL A 388 -10.37 -2.22 -7.50
C VAL A 388 -9.56 -3.00 -6.47
N VAL A 389 -9.54 -2.56 -5.20
CA VAL A 389 -8.81 -3.24 -4.12
C VAL A 389 -9.34 -4.64 -3.92
N VAL A 390 -10.65 -4.83 -3.74
CA VAL A 390 -11.31 -6.14 -3.63
C VAL A 390 -11.00 -7.02 -4.84
N ALA A 391 -11.17 -6.49 -6.06
CA ALA A 391 -10.90 -7.25 -7.28
C ALA A 391 -9.42 -7.66 -7.38
N SER A 392 -8.49 -6.81 -6.93
CA SER A 392 -7.06 -7.13 -6.91
C SER A 392 -6.74 -8.21 -5.86
N ILE A 393 -7.25 -8.09 -4.64
CA ILE A 393 -6.92 -9.01 -3.54
C ILE A 393 -7.50 -10.40 -3.82
N PHE A 394 -8.78 -10.50 -4.20
CA PHE A 394 -9.41 -11.79 -4.49
C PHE A 394 -9.05 -12.31 -5.87
N GLY A 395 -9.11 -11.46 -6.90
CA GLY A 395 -8.84 -11.85 -8.28
C GLY A 395 -7.36 -12.10 -8.51
N GLN A 396 -6.52 -11.07 -8.36
CA GLN A 396 -5.09 -11.20 -8.60
C GLN A 396 -4.38 -12.00 -7.50
N GLY A 397 -4.69 -11.76 -6.22
CA GLY A 397 -4.02 -12.43 -5.09
C GLY A 397 -4.18 -13.95 -5.09
N LEU A 398 -5.40 -14.46 -5.29
CA LEU A 398 -5.62 -15.92 -5.33
C LEU A 398 -5.02 -16.59 -6.57
N THR A 399 -4.83 -15.83 -7.67
CA THR A 399 -4.38 -16.38 -8.96
C THR A 399 -2.90 -16.14 -9.25
N VAL A 400 -2.22 -15.22 -8.54
CA VAL A 400 -0.82 -14.87 -8.81
C VAL A 400 0.12 -16.07 -8.70
N GLY A 401 -0.10 -16.97 -7.74
CA GLY A 401 0.70 -18.19 -7.61
C GLY A 401 0.61 -19.10 -8.83
N ALA A 402 -0.56 -19.18 -9.48
CA ALA A 402 -0.71 -19.91 -10.73
C ALA A 402 -0.02 -19.20 -11.90
N VAL A 403 -0.06 -17.87 -11.93
CA VAL A 403 0.66 -17.06 -12.92
C VAL A 403 2.17 -17.25 -12.80
N VAL A 404 2.73 -17.25 -11.58
CA VAL A 404 4.16 -17.51 -11.34
C VAL A 404 4.54 -18.89 -11.88
N ARG A 405 3.82 -19.94 -11.49
CA ARG A 405 4.11 -21.31 -11.96
C ARG A 405 4.04 -21.45 -13.48
N LYS A 406 3.10 -20.77 -14.14
CA LYS A 406 2.93 -20.84 -15.59
C LYS A 406 3.93 -19.98 -16.37
N ALA A 407 4.26 -18.80 -15.85
CA ALA A 407 5.10 -17.81 -16.53
C ALA A 407 6.59 -18.06 -16.30
N ILE A 408 6.96 -18.52 -15.10
CA ILE A 408 8.35 -18.71 -14.67
C ILE A 408 8.71 -20.21 -14.64
N GLY A 409 7.78 -21.08 -14.23
CA GLY A 409 8.02 -22.52 -14.01
C GLY A 409 8.24 -23.39 -15.26
N ARG A 410 8.56 -22.78 -16.41
CA ARG A 410 9.02 -23.47 -17.62
C ARG A 410 10.52 -23.28 -17.88
N ALA A 411 11.26 -22.74 -16.91
CA ALA A 411 12.72 -22.67 -16.93
C ALA A 411 13.36 -23.95 -16.37
#